data_AF-A0A5E6WMC7-F1
#
_entry.id   AF-A0A5E6WMC7-F1
#
_cell.length_a   1.000
_cell.length_b   1.000
_cell.length_c   1.000
_cell.angle_alpha   90.00
_cell.angle_beta   90.00
_cell.angle_gamma   90.00
#
_symmetry.space_group_name_H-M   'P 1'
#
loop_
_entity.id
_entity.type
_entity.pdbx_description
1 polymer ?
#
loop_
_entity_poly.entity_id
_entity_poly.type
_entity_poly.pdbx_seq_one_letter_code
_entity_poly.pdbx_strand_id
1 'polypeptide(L)' 'MELKAGMTFTIEPMINQGKADTKVLGDGWTAITKDRKLSAQWEHTLLVTDTGYEIFTLRADDTIPRISA' A
#
# COMPACT_ATOMS: atom_id res chain seq x y z
N MET A 1 16.68 7.99 -7.10
CA MET A 1 15.51 8.81 -7.48
C MET A 1 14.94 9.37 -6.20
N GLU A 2 14.47 10.62 -6.21
CA GLU A 2 13.94 11.32 -5.03
C GLU A 2 12.47 11.67 -5.26
N LEU A 3 11.69 11.71 -4.18
CA LEU A 3 10.30 12.17 -4.19
C LEU A 3 10.27 13.69 -4.39
N LYS A 4 9.34 14.17 -5.22
CA LYS A 4 9.16 15.60 -5.52
C LYS A 4 7.76 16.04 -5.17
N ALA A 5 7.62 17.25 -4.63
CA ALA A 5 6.33 17.85 -4.34
C ALA A 5 5.41 17.82 -5.57
N GLY A 6 4.13 17.54 -5.34
CA GLY A 6 3.12 17.34 -6.39
C GLY A 6 3.03 15.91 -6.94
N MET A 7 3.96 15.01 -6.60
CA MET A 7 3.83 13.59 -6.95
C MET A 7 2.71 12.92 -6.15
N THR A 8 1.89 12.10 -6.81
CA THR A 8 0.88 11.26 -6.17
C THR A 8 1.14 9.79 -6.47
N PHE A 9 1.18 8.95 -5.44
CA PHE A 9 1.45 7.52 -5.59
C PHE A 9 0.84 6.69 -4.44
N THR A 10 0.85 5.37 -4.56
CA THR A 10 0.33 4.45 -3.55
C THR A 10 1.45 3.83 -2.72
N ILE A 11 1.16 3.59 -1.45
CA ILE A 11 1.92 2.65 -0.62
C ILE A 11 0.94 1.52 -0.27
N GLU A 12 1.18 0.33 -0.82
CA GLU A 12 0.24 -0.79 -0.83
C GLU A 12 0.86 -2.14 -0.39
N PRO A 13 1.45 -2.23 0.82
CA PRO A 13 2.18 -3.41 1.25
C PRO A 13 1.28 -4.64 1.35
N MET A 14 1.74 -5.75 0.77
CA MET A 14 1.17 -7.09 0.96
C MET A 14 2.10 -7.89 1.88
N ILE A 15 1.59 -8.36 3.02
CA ILE A 15 2.36 -9.10 4.02
C ILE A 15 1.87 -10.54 4.07
N ASN A 16 2.78 -11.48 3.79
CA ASN A 16 2.50 -12.91 3.83
C ASN A 16 2.89 -13.49 5.18
N GLN A 17 2.03 -14.34 5.77
CA GLN A 17 2.35 -15.12 6.97
C GLN A 17 3.49 -16.15 6.71
N GLY A 18 3.63 -16.55 5.45
CA GLY A 18 4.59 -17.54 5.00
C GLY A 18 5.73 -16.93 4.18
N LYS A 19 5.94 -17.47 2.99
CA LYS A 19 7.01 -17.04 2.06
C LYS A 19 6.54 -15.91 1.13
N ALA A 20 7.49 -15.22 0.51
CA ALA A 20 7.21 -14.14 -0.44
C ALA A 20 6.69 -14.63 -1.81
N ASP A 21 6.95 -15.88 -2.18
CA ASP A 21 6.56 -16.42 -3.49
C ASP A 21 5.05 -16.41 -3.72
N THR A 22 4.63 -15.91 -4.88
CA THR A 22 3.23 -15.89 -5.33
C THR A 22 3.03 -16.58 -6.68
N LYS A 23 1.78 -16.85 -7.04
CA LYS A 23 1.37 -17.25 -8.39
C LYS A 23 -0.01 -16.69 -8.73
N VAL A 24 -0.26 -16.45 -10.01
CA VAL A 24 -1.59 -16.11 -10.53
C VAL A 24 -2.34 -17.40 -10.89
N LEU A 25 -3.62 -17.49 -10.56
CA LEU A 25 -4.47 -18.64 -10.87
C LEU A 25 -4.89 -18.65 -12.35
N GLY A 26 -5.57 -19.72 -12.76
CA GLY A 26 -6.03 -19.90 -14.15
C GLY A 26 -7.09 -18.89 -14.60
N ASP A 27 -7.66 -18.13 -13.67
CA ASP A 27 -8.55 -17.01 -13.97
C ASP A 27 -7.80 -15.76 -14.50
N GLY A 28 -6.47 -15.74 -14.38
CA GLY A 28 -5.62 -14.62 -14.83
C GLY A 28 -5.59 -13.42 -13.89
N TRP A 29 -6.22 -13.50 -12.71
CA TRP A 29 -6.38 -12.38 -11.78
C TRP A 29 -5.98 -12.71 -10.36
N THR A 30 -6.42 -13.86 -9.84
CA THR A 30 -6.25 -14.16 -8.42
C THR A 30 -4.80 -14.49 -8.12
N ALA A 31 -4.11 -13.59 -7.43
CA ALA A 31 -2.77 -13.82 -6.89
C ALA A 31 -2.87 -14.53 -5.54
N ILE A 32 -2.19 -15.67 -5.41
CA ILE A 32 -2.08 -16.40 -4.13
C ILE A 32 -0.62 -16.62 -3.76
N THR A 33 -0.36 -16.77 -2.46
CA THR A 33 0.93 -17.28 -1.97
C THR A 33 1.13 -18.72 -2.43
N LYS A 34 2.35 -19.09 -2.85
CA LYS A 34 2.62 -20.47 -3.29
C LYS A 34 2.45 -21.49 -2.17
N ASP A 35 2.68 -21.09 -0.93
CA ASP A 35 2.48 -21.92 0.27
C ASP A 35 1.04 -21.88 0.83
N ARG A 36 0.14 -21.11 0.18
CA ARG A 36 -1.28 -20.96 0.52
C ARG A 36 -1.57 -20.46 1.94
N LYS A 37 -0.58 -19.88 2.62
CA LYS A 37 -0.80 -19.21 3.90
C LYS A 37 -1.45 -17.84 3.69
N LEU A 38 -1.98 -17.29 4.78
CA LEU A 38 -2.68 -16.01 4.77
C LEU A 38 -1.76 -14.87 4.30
N SER A 39 -2.38 -13.91 3.61
CA SER A 39 -1.79 -12.64 3.24
C SER A 39 -2.75 -11.52 3.62
N ALA A 40 -2.22 -10.36 3.96
CA ALA A 40 -2.99 -9.17 4.27
C ALA A 40 -2.38 -7.96 3.54
N GLN A 41 -3.23 -7.02 3.16
CA GLN A 41 -2.84 -5.81 2.44
C GLN A 41 -3.50 -4.59 3.06
N TRP A 42 -2.78 -3.48 3.01
CA TRP A 42 -3.30 -2.13 3.26
C TRP A 42 -2.84 -1.22 2.14
N GLU A 43 -3.56 -0.13 1.90
CA GLU A 43 -3.21 0.83 0.87
C GLU A 43 -3.64 2.24 1.24
N HIS A 44 -2.76 3.20 0.95
CA HIS A 44 -3.13 4.61 0.85
C HIS A 44 -2.54 5.24 -0.40
N THR A 45 -3.33 6.12 -1.03
CA THR A 45 -2.83 7.12 -1.97
C THR A 45 -2.31 8.34 -1.21
N LEU A 46 -1.08 8.74 -1.51
CA LEU A 46 -0.37 9.86 -0.90
C LEU A 46 -0.05 10.94 -1.93
N LEU A 47 -0.12 12.19 -1.50
CA LEU A 47 0.49 13.34 -2.16
C LEU A 47 1.81 13.67 -1.46
N VAL A 48 2.89 13.85 -2.21
CA VAL A 48 4.13 14.45 -1.72
C VAL A 48 3.96 15.96 -1.66
N THR A 49 4.20 16.55 -0.50
CA THR A 49 4.21 18.01 -0.28
C THR A 49 5.65 18.52 -0.21
N ASP A 50 5.84 19.84 -0.12
CA ASP A 50 7.19 20.42 -0.02
C ASP A 50 7.96 19.98 1.24
N THR A 51 7.24 19.60 2.31
CA THR A 51 7.83 19.24 3.61
C THR A 51 7.50 17.81 4.06
N GLY A 52 6.67 17.07 3.32
CA GLY A 52 6.27 15.71 3.70
C GLY A 52 5.17 15.13 2.81
N TYR A 53 4.02 14.76 3.39
CA TYR A 53 2.91 14.13 2.67
C TYR A 53 1.52 14.50 3.18
N GLU A 54 0.53 14.28 2.32
CA GLU A 54 -0.90 14.24 2.66
C GLU A 54 -1.51 12.89 2.25
N ILE A 55 -2.31 12.29 3.14
CA ILE A 55 -3.04 11.04 2.90
C ILE A 55 -4.42 11.35 2.32
N PHE A 56 -4.59 11.14 1.02
CA PHE A 56 -5.85 11.43 0.31
C PHE A 56 -7.00 10.45 0.65
N THR A 57 -6.65 9.27 1.12
CA THR A 57 -7.58 8.16 1.36
C THR A 57 -7.77 7.85 2.85
N LEU A 58 -7.40 8.79 3.73
CA LEU A 58 -7.56 8.66 5.18
C LEU A 58 -9.04 8.62 5.56
N ARG A 59 -9.41 7.66 6.41
CA ARG A 59 -10.78 7.49 6.95
C ARG A 59 -11.03 8.46 8.10
N ALA A 60 -12.31 8.61 8.46
CA ALA A 60 -12.72 9.49 9.54
C ALA A 60 -12.38 8.92 10.94
N ASP A 61 -12.20 7.61 11.05
CA ASP A 61 -11.89 6.87 12.29
C ASP A 61 -10.40 6.50 12.42
N ASP A 62 -9.55 6.90 11.47
CA ASP A 62 -8.11 6.71 11.59
C ASP A 62 -7.52 7.60 12.70
N THR A 63 -6.57 7.04 13.43
CA THR A 63 -5.91 7.70 14.57
C THR A 63 -4.59 8.39 14.20
N ILE A 64 -4.20 8.34 12.92
CA ILE A 64 -2.98 8.95 12.40
C ILE A 64 -3.29 10.33 11.76
N PRO A 65 -2.32 11.26 11.74
CA PRO A 65 -2.50 12.55 11.07
C PRO A 65 -2.68 12.40 9.55
N ARG A 66 -3.60 13.20 8.96
CA ARG A 66 -3.76 13.28 7.50
C ARG A 66 -2.55 13.88 6.80
N ILE A 67 -1.93 14.89 7.42
CA ILE A 67 -0.79 15.62 6.87
C ILE A 67 0.38 15.38 7.84
N SER A 68 1.56 15.07 7.31
CA SER A 68 2.76 15.03 8.14
C SER A 68 3.15 16.44 8.59
N ALA A 69 3.43 16.61 9.87
CA ALA A 69 3.97 17.85 10.42
C ALA A 69 5.37 18.16 9.87
#